data_AF-A0A169PAN0-F1
#
_entry.id   AF-A0A169PAN0-F1
#
_cell.length_a   1.000
_cell.length_b   1.000
_cell.length_c   1.000
_cell.angle_alpha   90.00
_cell.angle_beta   90.00
_cell.angle_gamma   90.00
#
_symmetry.space_group_name_H-M   'P 1'
#
loop_
_entity.id
_entity.type
_entity.pdbx_description
1 polymer ?
#
loop_
_entity_poly.entity_id
_entity_poly.type
_entity_poly.pdbx_seq_one_letter_code
_entity_poly.pdbx_strand_id
1 'polypeptide(L)'
;MPRDRFTVVGRETACHIYEGDGVRPILEDEVRVKYRPTRVQFPEEIGGWRHAIEEEQQRNEALGLPHRWNNDRFAVERVVVTRTHLDEQPVVTVSLQDADYYDFLTTSLNLQRRQKNGLTLRQQYLEGEDPAHAPAWMNCSFGVNVAVETGKDGCMLFSRRSAHVAGPNSSRWNSSANEGLARQHDLTEDGRTVSLYAVARRALYEELAVHDTDRVELELLGFGLDLENHQWAGFFRAVLPDLDERTLRLRWTRGVTDKWEHDRFEFVPADPESVLGFLADEPPERWTPCAPALFYLALVRGAVQRADENPAARFDVETAEQRVMEARGL
;
A
#
# COMPACT_ATOMS: atom_id res chain seq x y z
N MET A 1 -5.43 17.31 -15.29
CA MET A 1 -6.40 16.31 -15.78
C MET A 1 -6.53 15.25 -14.71
N PRO A 2 -7.74 14.76 -14.39
CA PRO A 2 -7.89 13.69 -13.40
C PRO A 2 -7.13 12.45 -13.87
N ARG A 3 -6.39 11.82 -12.95
CA ARG A 3 -5.72 10.54 -13.19
C ARG A 3 -6.78 9.44 -13.37
N ASP A 4 -6.46 8.48 -14.23
CA ASP A 4 -7.27 7.29 -14.46
C ASP A 4 -7.32 6.41 -13.21
N ARG A 5 -8.45 5.71 -13.07
CA ARG A 5 -8.73 4.78 -11.98
C ARG A 5 -8.59 3.36 -12.49
N PHE A 6 -7.93 2.52 -11.70
CA PHE A 6 -7.80 1.11 -12.00
C PHE A 6 -9.17 0.43 -11.93
N THR A 7 -9.49 -0.37 -12.96
CA THR A 7 -10.73 -1.13 -13.05
C THR A 7 -10.41 -2.61 -12.95
N VAL A 8 -11.18 -3.33 -12.15
CA VAL A 8 -11.14 -4.79 -12.07
C VAL A 8 -12.53 -5.33 -11.76
N VAL A 9 -12.88 -6.47 -12.35
CA VAL A 9 -14.18 -7.15 -12.24
C VAL A 9 -15.36 -6.20 -12.46
N GLY A 10 -15.25 -5.34 -13.48
CA GLY A 10 -16.28 -4.37 -13.88
C GLY A 10 -16.44 -3.17 -12.94
N ARG A 11 -15.49 -2.93 -12.02
CA ARG A 11 -15.59 -1.88 -10.99
C ARG A 11 -14.36 -0.98 -10.99
N GLU A 12 -14.58 0.34 -11.01
CA GLU A 12 -13.53 1.32 -10.77
C GLU A 12 -13.14 1.33 -9.29
N THR A 13 -11.83 1.34 -9.04
CA THR A 13 -11.24 1.53 -7.72
C THR A 13 -10.85 3.01 -7.51
N ALA A 14 -10.40 3.35 -6.31
CA ALA A 14 -9.76 4.65 -6.06
C ALA A 14 -8.23 4.60 -6.20
N CYS A 15 -7.67 3.56 -6.81
CA CYS A 15 -6.24 3.45 -7.09
C CYS A 15 -5.92 3.93 -8.51
N HIS A 16 -4.87 4.74 -8.64
CA HIS A 16 -4.18 4.98 -9.91
C HIS A 16 -2.89 4.16 -9.91
N ILE A 17 -2.68 3.33 -10.93
CA ILE A 17 -1.38 2.67 -11.12
C ILE A 17 -0.45 3.68 -11.79
N TYR A 18 0.58 4.09 -11.06
CA TYR A 18 1.56 5.07 -11.55
C TYR A 18 2.65 4.41 -12.40
N GLU A 19 3.05 3.19 -12.04
CA GLU A 19 4.02 2.38 -12.78
C GLU A 19 3.83 0.89 -12.47
N GLY A 20 4.09 0.03 -13.46
CA GLY A 20 3.97 -1.42 -13.35
C GLY A 20 2.66 -1.98 -13.90
N ASP A 21 2.71 -3.20 -14.42
CA ASP A 21 1.55 -3.92 -14.99
C ASP A 21 1.48 -5.38 -14.49
N GLY A 22 2.36 -5.76 -13.55
CA GLY A 22 2.47 -7.10 -13.00
C GLY A 22 3.17 -8.10 -13.92
N VAL A 23 3.49 -7.75 -15.17
CA VAL A 23 4.15 -8.65 -16.11
C VAL A 23 5.61 -8.86 -15.70
N ARG A 24 6.31 -7.76 -15.43
CA ARG A 24 7.71 -7.77 -15.00
C ARG A 24 7.85 -7.07 -13.65
N PRO A 25 8.70 -7.60 -12.76
CA PRO A 25 9.02 -6.89 -11.54
C PRO A 25 9.94 -5.70 -11.82
N ILE A 26 9.82 -4.67 -11.00
CA ILE A 26 10.80 -3.59 -10.88
C ILE A 26 11.94 -4.12 -10.02
N LEU A 27 13.12 -4.25 -10.61
CA LEU A 27 14.31 -4.79 -9.94
C LEU A 27 14.73 -3.90 -8.76
N GLU A 28 15.18 -4.50 -7.68
CA GLU A 28 15.63 -3.78 -6.47
C GLU A 28 16.72 -2.75 -6.78
N ASP A 29 17.70 -3.12 -7.61
CA ASP A 29 18.80 -2.23 -8.03
C ASP A 29 18.33 -1.02 -8.86
N GLU A 30 17.13 -1.08 -9.44
CA GLU A 30 16.52 -0.01 -10.22
C GLU A 30 15.58 0.88 -9.39
N VAL A 31 15.45 0.61 -8.09
CA VAL A 31 14.73 1.45 -7.13
C VAL A 31 15.71 2.31 -6.34
N ARG A 32 15.56 3.62 -6.44
CA ARG A 32 16.42 4.60 -5.75
C ARG A 32 15.60 5.41 -4.77
N VAL A 33 15.80 5.19 -3.48
CA VAL A 33 15.19 6.02 -2.44
C VAL A 33 16.18 7.09 -2.01
N LYS A 34 15.83 8.35 -2.25
CA LYS A 34 16.62 9.53 -1.86
C LYS A 34 15.97 10.17 -0.65
N TYR A 35 16.65 10.17 0.48
CA TYR A 35 16.19 10.84 1.68
C TYR A 35 16.88 12.18 1.86
N ARG A 36 16.09 13.22 2.19
CA ARG A 36 16.59 14.52 2.62
C ARG A 36 16.04 14.81 4.02
N PRO A 37 16.91 15.02 5.03
CA PRO A 37 16.50 15.30 6.40
C PRO A 37 16.04 16.76 6.56
N THR A 38 15.03 17.13 5.77
CA THR A 38 14.37 18.43 5.80
C THR A 38 12.91 18.18 6.09
N ARG A 39 12.40 18.80 7.15
CA ARG A 39 11.00 18.72 7.56
C ARG A 39 10.09 19.43 6.57
N VAL A 40 8.99 18.78 6.20
CA VAL A 40 7.92 19.41 5.42
C VAL A 40 7.41 20.68 6.09
N GLN A 41 7.07 21.69 5.29
CA GLN A 41 6.55 22.97 5.77
C GLN A 41 5.11 23.13 5.32
N PHE A 42 4.21 23.33 6.27
CA PHE A 42 2.80 23.60 5.99
C PHE A 42 2.57 25.09 5.69
N PRO A 43 1.59 25.42 4.84
CA PRO A 43 0.99 26.75 4.83
C PRO A 43 0.48 27.14 6.24
N GLU A 44 0.52 28.42 6.59
CA GLU A 44 0.22 28.93 7.94
C GLU A 44 -1.10 28.36 8.53
N GLU A 45 -2.18 28.37 7.75
CA GLU A 45 -3.49 27.85 8.19
C GLU A 45 -3.42 26.35 8.53
N ILE A 46 -2.75 25.56 7.69
CA ILE A 46 -2.64 24.10 7.84
C ILE A 46 -1.69 23.76 8.97
N GLY A 47 -0.61 24.53 9.15
CA GLY A 47 0.27 24.45 10.32
C GLY A 47 -0.49 24.69 11.62
N GLY A 48 -1.45 25.62 11.62
CA GLY A 48 -2.37 25.82 12.75
C GLY A 48 -3.25 24.59 13.03
N TRP A 49 -3.68 23.86 12.01
CA TRP A 49 -4.41 22.60 12.20
C TRP A 49 -3.53 21.53 12.84
N ARG A 50 -2.28 21.38 12.37
CA ARG A 50 -1.31 20.45 12.96
C ARG A 50 -1.08 20.74 14.43
N HIS A 51 -0.88 22.01 14.79
CA HIS A 51 -0.67 22.41 16.18
C HIS A 51 -1.88 22.07 17.06
N ALA A 52 -3.10 22.33 16.57
CA ALA A 52 -4.32 21.96 17.30
C ALA A 52 -4.45 20.44 17.51
N ILE A 53 -4.05 19.63 16.53
CA ILE A 53 -4.01 18.16 16.66
C ILE A 53 -3.03 17.75 17.76
N GLU A 54 -1.82 18.32 17.76
CA GLU A 54 -0.80 18.03 18.77
C GLU A 54 -1.26 18.41 20.18
N GLU A 55 -1.83 19.60 20.36
CA GLU A 55 -2.41 20.03 21.64
C GLU A 55 -3.55 19.11 22.10
N GLU A 56 -4.40 18.65 21.18
CA GLU A 56 -5.47 17.70 21.48
C GLU A 56 -4.91 16.36 21.96
N GLN A 57 -3.91 15.81 21.27
CA GLN A 57 -3.30 14.54 21.68
C GLN A 57 -2.57 14.64 23.02
N GLN A 58 -1.83 15.73 23.26
CA GLN A 58 -1.19 15.99 24.56
C GLN A 58 -2.22 16.13 25.69
N ARG A 59 -3.35 16.80 25.43
CA ARG A 59 -4.45 16.91 26.39
C ARG A 59 -5.07 15.54 26.69
N ASN A 60 -5.31 14.74 25.67
CA ASN A 60 -5.86 13.39 25.84
C ASN A 60 -4.91 12.52 26.66
N GLU A 61 -3.60 12.56 26.39
CA GLU A 61 -2.58 11.88 27.18
C GLU A 61 -2.60 12.32 28.65
N ALA A 62 -2.58 13.63 28.91
CA ALA A 62 -2.60 14.17 30.27
C ALA A 62 -3.87 13.80 31.06
N LEU A 63 -4.99 13.56 30.36
CA LEU A 63 -6.25 13.11 30.94
C LEU A 63 -6.39 11.58 31.02
N GLY A 64 -5.38 10.83 30.57
CA GLY A 64 -5.45 9.36 30.49
C GLY A 64 -6.48 8.84 29.48
N LEU A 65 -6.88 9.68 28.51
CA LEU A 65 -7.77 9.31 27.43
C LEU A 65 -6.99 8.61 26.30
N PRO A 66 -7.67 7.80 25.47
CA PRO A 66 -7.07 7.30 24.24
C PRO A 66 -6.49 8.45 23.40
N HIS A 67 -5.22 8.35 23.07
CA HIS A 67 -4.49 9.31 22.26
C HIS A 67 -3.60 8.57 21.26
N ARG A 68 -3.09 9.30 20.28
CA ARG A 68 -2.22 8.75 19.24
C ARG A 68 -0.79 9.24 19.47
N TRP A 69 0.16 8.32 19.43
CA TRP A 69 1.58 8.66 19.51
C TRP A 69 2.09 9.26 18.20
N ASN A 70 2.92 10.29 18.32
CA ASN A 70 3.52 10.94 17.17
C ASN A 70 4.81 10.22 16.75
N ASN A 71 4.70 9.25 15.86
CA ASN A 71 5.85 8.53 15.33
C ASN A 71 6.45 9.23 14.11
N ASP A 72 7.78 9.17 13.99
CA ASP A 72 8.50 9.71 12.84
C ASP A 72 8.14 8.95 11.56
N ARG A 73 7.88 9.71 10.49
CA ARG A 73 7.50 9.20 9.17
C ARG A 73 8.26 9.92 8.07
N PHE A 74 7.93 9.57 6.84
CA PHE A 74 8.41 10.27 5.66
C PHE A 74 7.25 10.91 4.90
N ALA A 75 7.52 12.09 4.35
CA ALA A 75 6.71 12.65 3.28
C ALA A 75 7.33 12.31 1.92
N VAL A 76 6.49 11.94 0.96
CA VAL A 76 6.91 11.73 -0.42
C VAL A 76 6.91 13.07 -1.14
N GLU A 77 8.09 13.58 -1.46
CA GLU A 77 8.18 14.78 -2.28
C GLU A 77 7.86 14.47 -3.73
N ARG A 78 8.42 13.38 -4.26
CA ARG A 78 8.26 13.03 -5.67
C ARG A 78 8.57 11.57 -5.92
N VAL A 79 7.80 10.96 -6.80
CA VAL A 79 8.13 9.70 -7.48
C VAL A 79 8.44 10.02 -8.93
N VAL A 80 9.57 9.53 -9.44
CA VAL A 80 9.95 9.69 -10.85
C VAL A 80 10.26 8.33 -11.43
N VAL A 81 9.66 8.06 -12.58
CA VAL A 81 9.96 6.88 -13.37
C VAL A 81 10.71 7.31 -14.63
N THR A 82 11.82 6.63 -14.88
CA THR A 82 12.58 6.71 -16.12
C THR A 82 12.79 5.29 -16.65
N ARG A 83 13.51 5.14 -17.77
CA ARG A 83 13.78 3.82 -18.35
C ARG A 83 15.27 3.64 -18.61
N THR A 84 15.75 2.40 -18.52
CA THR A 84 17.11 2.05 -18.96
C THR A 84 17.24 2.22 -20.47
N HIS A 85 18.45 2.54 -20.91
CA HIS A 85 18.74 2.89 -22.31
C HIS A 85 18.60 1.75 -23.32
N LEU A 86 18.70 0.48 -22.90
CA LEU A 86 18.70 -0.69 -23.79
C LEU A 86 17.36 -1.41 -23.77
N ASP A 87 16.96 -1.87 -22.58
CA ASP A 87 15.83 -2.79 -22.41
C ASP A 87 14.56 -2.07 -21.93
N GLU A 88 14.60 -0.74 -21.88
CA GLU A 88 13.50 0.12 -21.43
C GLU A 88 12.93 -0.26 -20.05
N GLN A 89 13.75 -0.86 -19.19
CA GLN A 89 13.33 -1.30 -17.86
C GLN A 89 13.07 -0.10 -16.96
N PRO A 90 12.00 -0.12 -16.13
CA PRO A 90 11.66 1.01 -15.28
C PRO A 90 12.74 1.24 -14.21
N VAL A 91 13.17 2.49 -14.09
CA VAL A 91 14.06 2.98 -13.02
C VAL A 91 13.27 3.99 -12.20
N VAL A 92 13.01 3.65 -10.95
CA VAL A 92 12.12 4.43 -10.07
C VAL A 92 12.94 5.17 -9.02
N THR A 93 12.76 6.48 -8.93
CA THR A 93 13.35 7.31 -7.87
C THR A 93 12.26 7.86 -6.98
N VAL A 94 12.29 7.51 -5.69
CA VAL A 94 11.41 8.05 -4.65
C VAL A 94 12.20 9.06 -3.82
N SER A 95 11.74 10.30 -3.74
CA SER A 95 12.37 11.35 -2.93
C SER A 95 11.56 11.58 -1.66
N LEU A 96 12.20 11.46 -0.50
CA LEU A 96 11.60 11.54 0.82
C LEU A 96 12.09 12.76 1.61
N GLN A 97 11.21 13.30 2.43
CA GLN A 97 11.46 14.36 3.42
C GLN A 97 11.03 13.90 4.82
N ASP A 98 11.51 14.58 5.86
CA ASP A 98 11.02 14.34 7.22
C ASP A 98 9.55 14.73 7.33
N ALA A 99 8.76 13.86 7.95
CA ALA A 99 7.39 14.11 8.39
C ALA A 99 7.12 13.33 9.69
N ASP A 100 5.93 13.44 10.26
CA ASP A 100 5.50 12.58 11.34
C ASP A 100 4.03 12.15 11.20
N TYR A 101 3.57 11.35 12.16
CA TYR A 101 2.20 10.87 12.17
C TYR A 101 1.19 12.02 12.27
N TYR A 102 1.47 13.08 13.02
CA TYR A 102 0.57 14.23 13.11
C TYR A 102 0.49 15.02 11.80
N ASP A 103 1.58 15.09 11.02
CA ASP A 103 1.53 15.64 9.67
C ASP A 103 0.58 14.83 8.77
N PHE A 104 0.60 13.50 8.87
CA PHE A 104 -0.36 12.61 8.18
C PHE A 104 -1.80 12.84 8.64
N LEU A 105 -2.04 12.99 9.96
CA LEU A 105 -3.37 13.35 10.46
C LEU A 105 -3.84 14.70 9.91
N THR A 106 -2.93 15.67 9.82
CA THR A 106 -3.22 17.03 9.33
C THR A 106 -3.67 17.02 7.87
N THR A 107 -3.21 16.07 7.07
CA THR A 107 -3.51 16.01 5.64
C THR A 107 -4.49 14.90 5.28
N SER A 108 -4.03 13.65 5.18
CA SER A 108 -4.82 12.52 4.66
C SER A 108 -6.16 12.32 5.40
N LEU A 109 -6.22 12.55 6.72
CA LEU A 109 -7.48 12.45 7.48
C LEU A 109 -8.34 13.72 7.45
N ASN A 110 -7.81 14.83 6.94
CA ASN A 110 -8.47 16.13 6.86
C ASN A 110 -8.63 16.63 5.42
N LEU A 111 -8.55 15.74 4.42
CA LEU A 111 -8.68 16.12 3.00
C LEU A 111 -9.99 16.86 2.68
N GLN A 112 -11.05 16.57 3.42
CA GLN A 112 -12.38 17.19 3.26
C GLN A 112 -12.60 18.40 4.18
N ARG A 113 -11.65 18.74 5.03
CA ARG A 113 -11.73 19.92 5.90
C ARG A 113 -11.66 21.18 5.03
N ARG A 114 -12.62 22.09 5.23
CA ARG A 114 -12.65 23.37 4.52
C ARG A 114 -11.64 24.35 5.11
N GLN A 115 -10.93 25.02 4.22
CA GLN A 115 -10.03 26.13 4.54
C GLN A 115 -10.81 27.45 4.56
N LYS A 116 -10.17 28.54 5.03
CA LYS A 116 -10.74 29.90 5.03
C LYS A 116 -11.14 30.39 3.64
N ASN A 117 -10.48 29.91 2.58
CA ASN A 117 -10.82 30.23 1.19
C ASN A 117 -12.08 29.50 0.67
N GLY A 118 -12.71 28.66 1.51
CA GLY A 118 -13.91 27.90 1.17
C GLY A 118 -13.66 26.56 0.49
N LEU A 119 -12.44 26.29 0.00
CA LEU A 119 -12.06 25.03 -0.64
C LEU A 119 -11.57 24.02 0.40
N THR A 120 -11.77 22.73 0.12
CA THR A 120 -11.10 21.66 0.87
C THR A 120 -9.67 21.45 0.38
N LEU A 121 -8.84 20.77 1.18
CA LEU A 121 -7.50 20.37 0.75
C LEU A 121 -7.54 19.53 -0.54
N ARG A 122 -8.50 18.59 -0.63
CA ARG A 122 -8.72 17.80 -1.85
C ARG A 122 -8.99 18.68 -3.06
N GLN A 123 -9.95 19.59 -2.95
CA GLN A 123 -10.35 20.45 -4.06
C GLN A 123 -9.19 21.31 -4.56
N GLN A 124 -8.44 21.89 -3.62
CA GLN A 124 -7.36 22.80 -3.95
C GLN A 124 -6.11 22.10 -4.49
N TYR A 125 -5.72 20.96 -3.93
CA TYR A 125 -4.41 20.35 -4.21
C TYR A 125 -4.46 19.04 -5.01
N LEU A 126 -5.62 18.37 -5.08
CA LEU A 126 -5.73 17.04 -5.70
C LEU A 126 -6.67 17.01 -6.92
N GLU A 127 -7.74 17.81 -6.90
CA GLU A 127 -8.71 17.89 -8.01
C GLU A 127 -8.41 19.06 -8.94
N GLY A 128 -7.85 20.16 -8.41
CA GLY A 128 -7.44 21.33 -9.18
C GLY A 128 -6.16 21.13 -9.99
N GLU A 129 -5.34 20.15 -9.61
CA GLU A 129 -4.05 19.82 -10.24
C GLU A 129 -3.89 18.31 -10.38
N ASP A 130 -2.76 17.85 -10.91
CA ASP A 130 -2.43 16.42 -10.94
C ASP A 130 -2.04 15.97 -9.51
N PRO A 131 -2.76 15.01 -8.90
CA PRO A 131 -2.46 14.57 -7.53
C PRO A 131 -1.04 13.99 -7.40
N ALA A 132 -0.42 13.50 -8.48
CA ALA A 132 0.97 13.05 -8.43
C ALA A 132 1.99 14.20 -8.22
N HIS A 133 1.57 15.46 -8.43
CA HIS A 133 2.39 16.66 -8.23
C HIS A 133 2.02 17.44 -6.98
N ALA A 134 1.15 16.89 -6.12
CA ALA A 134 0.81 17.50 -4.84
C ALA A 134 2.07 17.80 -4.01
N PRO A 135 2.12 18.91 -3.27
CA PRO A 135 3.30 19.28 -2.49
C PRO A 135 3.62 18.22 -1.43
N ALA A 136 4.90 18.07 -1.05
CA ALA A 136 5.35 17.01 -0.14
C ALA A 136 4.55 16.92 1.16
N TRP A 137 4.13 18.06 1.72
CA TRP A 137 3.34 18.12 2.95
C TRP A 137 1.92 17.51 2.82
N MET A 138 1.43 17.29 1.59
CA MET A 138 0.19 16.54 1.33
C MET A 138 0.42 15.02 1.30
N ASN A 139 1.67 14.56 1.12
CA ASN A 139 2.06 13.17 0.92
C ASN A 139 2.78 12.58 2.14
N CYS A 140 2.29 12.81 3.36
CA CYS A 140 2.97 12.44 4.62
C CYS A 140 2.91 10.94 4.97
N SER A 141 2.82 10.08 3.97
CA SER A 141 2.82 8.62 4.13
C SER A 141 3.19 7.94 2.81
N PHE A 142 3.95 6.84 2.93
CA PHE A 142 4.19 5.89 1.85
C PHE A 142 3.93 4.49 2.39
N GLY A 143 2.99 3.76 1.79
CA GLY A 143 2.65 2.39 2.15
C GLY A 143 3.37 1.37 1.29
N VAL A 144 3.86 0.30 1.88
CA VAL A 144 4.32 -0.92 1.22
C VAL A 144 3.24 -1.97 1.42
N ASN A 145 2.68 -2.46 0.33
CA ASN A 145 1.56 -3.40 0.33
C ASN A 145 2.01 -4.69 -0.32
N VAL A 146 1.83 -5.81 0.36
CA VAL A 146 2.30 -7.13 -0.09
C VAL A 146 1.12 -8.07 -0.31
N ALA A 147 1.01 -8.63 -1.52
CA ALA A 147 0.16 -9.79 -1.81
C ALA A 147 0.96 -11.06 -1.53
N VAL A 148 0.43 -11.96 -0.70
CA VAL A 148 1.13 -13.15 -0.23
C VAL A 148 0.48 -14.41 -0.79
N GLU A 149 1.28 -15.24 -1.42
CA GLU A 149 0.91 -16.58 -1.91
C GLU A 149 1.65 -17.65 -1.08
N THR A 150 0.92 -18.60 -0.51
CA THR A 150 1.51 -19.77 0.16
C THR A 150 1.83 -20.85 -0.87
N GLY A 151 3.06 -21.37 -0.86
CA GLY A 151 3.52 -22.30 -1.89
C GLY A 151 3.06 -23.75 -1.70
N LYS A 152 2.80 -24.18 -0.46
CA LYS A 152 2.45 -25.59 -0.18
C LYS A 152 1.01 -25.96 -0.56
N ASP A 153 0.09 -25.03 -0.39
CA ASP A 153 -1.35 -25.18 -0.65
C ASP A 153 -1.86 -24.24 -1.74
N GLY A 154 -1.03 -23.32 -2.24
CA GLY A 154 -1.35 -22.49 -3.39
C GLY A 154 -2.45 -21.48 -3.10
N CYS A 155 -2.42 -20.82 -1.93
CA CYS A 155 -3.44 -19.86 -1.52
C CYS A 155 -2.92 -18.42 -1.53
N MET A 156 -3.70 -17.51 -2.10
CA MET A 156 -3.59 -16.06 -1.92
C MET A 156 -4.21 -15.66 -0.58
N LEU A 157 -3.45 -14.93 0.23
CA LEU A 157 -3.88 -14.44 1.53
C LEU A 157 -4.51 -13.05 1.42
N PHE A 158 -5.67 -12.85 2.02
CA PHE A 158 -6.30 -11.54 2.20
C PHE A 158 -6.39 -11.21 3.67
N SER A 159 -6.12 -9.96 4.02
CA SER A 159 -6.24 -9.47 5.38
C SER A 159 -7.37 -8.46 5.49
N ARG A 160 -8.16 -8.54 6.56
CA ARG A 160 -9.19 -7.54 6.89
C ARG A 160 -8.75 -6.75 8.11
N ARG A 161 -8.72 -5.43 7.97
CA ARG A 161 -8.36 -4.51 9.05
C ARG A 161 -9.40 -4.56 10.15
N SER A 162 -8.96 -4.56 11.40
CA SER A 162 -9.87 -4.56 12.54
C SER A 162 -10.64 -3.24 12.64
N ALA A 163 -11.83 -3.29 13.25
CA ALA A 163 -12.63 -2.09 13.52
C ALA A 163 -11.97 -1.11 14.50
N HIS A 164 -10.93 -1.56 15.22
CA HIS A 164 -10.21 -0.76 16.21
C HIS A 164 -9.06 0.07 15.61
N VAL A 165 -8.69 -0.18 14.35
CA VAL A 165 -7.66 0.59 13.67
C VAL A 165 -8.20 1.95 13.23
N ALA A 166 -7.47 3.00 13.59
CA ALA A 166 -7.81 4.37 13.22
C ALA A 166 -7.69 4.61 11.71
N GLY A 167 -8.67 5.32 11.14
CA GLY A 167 -8.65 5.78 9.75
C GLY A 167 -9.88 5.31 8.95
N PRO A 168 -9.98 5.72 7.67
CA PRO A 168 -11.14 5.45 6.82
C PRO A 168 -11.27 3.97 6.38
N ASN A 169 -10.25 3.17 6.64
CA ASN A 169 -10.12 1.79 6.17
C ASN A 169 -10.47 0.74 7.25
N SER A 170 -11.08 1.12 8.37
CA SER A 170 -11.55 0.18 9.39
C SER A 170 -12.53 -0.83 8.79
N SER A 171 -12.36 -2.13 9.10
CA SER A 171 -13.21 -3.22 8.60
C SER A 171 -13.17 -3.46 7.08
N ARG A 172 -12.20 -2.88 6.36
CA ARG A 172 -11.98 -3.11 4.93
C ARG A 172 -10.95 -4.22 4.71
N TRP A 173 -11.12 -4.99 3.63
CA TRP A 173 -10.11 -5.86 3.05
C TRP A 173 -8.94 -5.05 2.51
N ASN A 174 -7.74 -5.51 2.80
CA ASN A 174 -6.47 -4.88 2.47
C ASN A 174 -5.51 -5.89 1.84
N SER A 175 -4.28 -5.46 1.56
CA SER A 175 -3.17 -6.35 1.24
C SER A 175 -2.97 -7.43 2.31
N SER A 176 -2.27 -8.51 1.95
CA SER A 176 -1.98 -9.61 2.87
C SER A 176 -1.10 -9.15 4.03
N ALA A 177 -0.10 -8.32 3.71
CA ALA A 177 0.65 -7.55 4.69
C ALA A 177 0.73 -6.08 4.24
N ASN A 178 0.72 -5.13 5.18
CA ASN A 178 0.83 -3.70 4.92
C ASN A 178 1.82 -3.04 5.88
N GLU A 179 2.60 -2.08 5.43
CA GLU A 179 3.41 -1.28 6.34
C GLU A 179 3.68 0.12 5.79
N GLY A 180 3.62 1.14 6.64
CA GLY A 180 4.09 2.48 6.32
C GLY A 180 5.60 2.62 6.52
N LEU A 181 6.26 3.41 5.66
CA LEU A 181 7.64 3.82 5.93
C LEU A 181 7.72 4.59 7.25
N ALA A 182 8.57 4.11 8.14
CA ALA A 182 8.82 4.65 9.47
C ALA A 182 10.31 4.91 9.65
N ARG A 183 10.68 6.14 10.01
CA ARG A 183 12.09 6.57 10.04
C ARG A 183 12.94 5.76 11.02
N GLN A 184 12.36 5.40 12.16
CA GLN A 184 13.04 4.67 13.23
C GLN A 184 13.39 3.22 12.85
N HIS A 185 12.68 2.64 11.88
CA HIS A 185 12.86 1.26 11.46
C HIS A 185 13.55 1.14 10.11
N ASP A 186 13.28 2.08 9.20
CA ASP A 186 13.60 1.91 7.79
C ASP A 186 14.75 2.79 7.32
N LEU A 187 15.24 3.70 8.17
CA LEU A 187 16.47 4.44 7.93
C LEU A 187 17.66 3.71 8.54
N THR A 188 18.69 3.44 7.75
CA THR A 188 19.94 2.85 8.23
C THR A 188 20.59 3.69 9.33
N GLU A 189 21.43 3.07 10.17
CA GLU A 189 22.11 3.76 11.29
C GLU A 189 22.97 4.96 10.82
N ASP A 190 23.53 4.89 9.61
CA ASP A 190 24.27 6.00 9.00
C ASP A 190 23.36 7.11 8.44
N GLY A 191 22.04 6.93 8.48
CA GLY A 191 21.02 7.90 8.11
C GLY A 191 20.80 8.07 6.61
N ARG A 192 21.33 7.17 5.76
CA ARG A 192 21.49 7.43 4.33
C ARG A 192 20.59 6.62 3.40
N THR A 193 20.10 5.48 3.83
CA THR A 193 19.41 4.54 2.93
C THR A 193 18.10 4.05 3.53
N VAL A 194 17.11 3.93 2.66
CA VAL A 194 15.80 3.32 2.92
C VAL A 194 15.60 2.26 1.84
N SER A 195 15.28 1.02 2.24
CA SER A 195 14.95 -0.07 1.31
C SER A 195 13.48 -0.43 1.42
N LEU A 196 12.75 -0.33 0.30
CA LEU A 196 11.35 -0.77 0.24
C LEU A 196 11.22 -2.29 0.41
N TYR A 197 12.24 -3.06 0.01
CA TYR A 197 12.27 -4.52 0.20
C TYR A 197 12.46 -4.87 1.67
N ALA A 198 13.29 -4.13 2.41
CA ALA A 198 13.42 -4.30 3.87
C ALA A 198 12.09 -4.01 4.58
N VAL A 199 11.37 -2.97 4.16
CA VAL A 199 10.04 -2.62 4.70
C VAL A 199 9.02 -3.71 4.39
N ALA A 200 9.00 -4.25 3.16
CA ALA A 200 8.13 -5.37 2.81
C ALA A 200 8.42 -6.61 3.66
N ARG A 201 9.69 -6.93 3.93
CA ARG A 201 10.06 -8.02 4.84
C ARG A 201 9.60 -7.76 6.28
N ARG A 202 9.73 -6.52 6.75
CA ARG A 202 9.22 -6.09 8.05
C ARG A 202 7.70 -6.28 8.14
N ALA A 203 6.94 -5.87 7.12
CA ALA A 203 5.49 -6.12 7.05
C ALA A 203 5.15 -7.62 7.17
N LEU A 204 5.87 -8.48 6.44
CA LEU A 204 5.68 -9.94 6.50
C LEU A 204 6.00 -10.51 7.90
N TYR A 205 7.01 -9.98 8.58
CA TYR A 205 7.36 -10.39 9.94
C TYR A 205 6.34 -9.91 10.97
N GLU A 206 6.03 -8.61 10.98
CA GLU A 206 5.22 -7.94 12.00
C GLU A 206 3.74 -8.33 11.91
N GLU A 207 3.20 -8.52 10.70
CA GLU A 207 1.79 -8.84 10.49
C GLU A 207 1.50 -10.34 10.30
N LEU A 208 2.45 -11.11 9.75
CA LEU A 208 2.21 -12.51 9.37
C LEU A 208 3.13 -13.52 10.08
N ALA A 209 4.09 -13.06 10.89
CA ALA A 209 5.11 -13.91 11.51
C ALA A 209 5.87 -14.78 10.50
N VAL A 210 6.20 -14.20 9.33
CA VAL A 210 7.18 -14.76 8.39
C VAL A 210 8.56 -14.31 8.85
N HIS A 211 9.43 -15.26 9.17
CA HIS A 211 10.74 -15.01 9.76
C HIS A 211 11.83 -15.02 8.70
N ASP A 212 13.00 -14.45 9.00
CA ASP A 212 14.16 -14.42 8.09
C ASP A 212 14.67 -15.81 7.69
N THR A 213 14.37 -16.84 8.48
CA THR A 213 14.71 -18.24 8.17
C THR A 213 13.76 -18.87 7.15
N ASP A 214 12.59 -18.27 6.91
CA ASP A 214 11.65 -18.75 5.90
C ASP A 214 12.11 -18.29 4.52
N ARG A 215 11.97 -19.18 3.53
CA ARG A 215 12.19 -18.80 2.15
C ARG A 215 11.07 -17.86 1.69
N VAL A 216 11.45 -16.70 1.17
CA VAL A 216 10.54 -15.69 0.63
C VAL A 216 11.05 -15.25 -0.73
N GLU A 217 10.21 -15.41 -1.76
CA GLU A 217 10.43 -14.83 -3.08
C GLU A 217 9.64 -13.52 -3.14
N LEU A 218 10.34 -12.40 -3.18
CA LEU A 218 9.76 -11.07 -3.03
C LEU A 218 10.05 -10.22 -4.28
N GLU A 219 9.00 -9.70 -4.90
CA GLU A 219 9.06 -8.94 -6.15
C GLU A 219 8.26 -7.64 -6.02
N LEU A 220 8.87 -6.48 -6.35
CA LEU A 220 8.14 -5.22 -6.51
C LEU A 220 7.45 -5.19 -7.88
N LEU A 221 6.13 -5.12 -7.91
CA LEU A 221 5.32 -5.17 -9.12
C LEU A 221 4.95 -3.79 -9.68
N GLY A 222 4.98 -2.75 -8.84
CA GLY A 222 4.57 -1.42 -9.27
C GLY A 222 4.44 -0.40 -8.15
N PHE A 223 4.03 0.79 -8.54
CA PHE A 223 3.70 1.90 -7.67
C PHE A 223 2.26 2.35 -7.94
N GLY A 224 1.50 2.57 -6.89
CA GLY A 224 0.14 3.10 -6.94
C GLY A 224 0.01 4.41 -6.18
N LEU A 225 -1.04 5.15 -6.51
CA LEU A 225 -1.50 6.32 -5.76
C LEU A 225 -2.95 6.08 -5.35
N ASP A 226 -3.20 6.03 -4.04
CA ASP A 226 -4.54 6.06 -3.47
C ASP A 226 -5.12 7.46 -3.68
N LEU A 227 -6.10 7.59 -4.57
CA LEU A 227 -6.77 8.85 -4.88
C LEU A 227 -7.82 9.23 -3.81
N GLU A 228 -8.28 8.28 -3.00
CA GLU A 228 -9.22 8.53 -1.90
C GLU A 228 -8.47 9.07 -0.68
N ASN A 229 -7.36 8.47 -0.25
CA ASN A 229 -6.63 8.93 0.95
C ASN A 229 -5.39 9.76 0.65
N HIS A 230 -5.05 9.90 -0.64
CA HIS A 230 -3.85 10.58 -1.13
C HIS A 230 -2.58 10.03 -0.48
N GLN A 231 -2.32 8.75 -0.74
CA GLN A 231 -1.16 8.03 -0.22
C GLN A 231 -0.47 7.28 -1.34
N TRP A 232 0.86 7.40 -1.38
CA TRP A 232 1.68 6.59 -2.29
C TRP A 232 1.81 5.17 -1.77
N ALA A 233 1.84 4.22 -2.71
CA ALA A 233 1.91 2.80 -2.43
C ALA A 233 2.98 2.12 -3.30
N GLY A 234 3.83 1.28 -2.70
CA GLY A 234 4.57 0.23 -3.39
C GLY A 234 3.78 -1.07 -3.35
N PHE A 235 3.73 -1.79 -4.47
CA PHE A 235 3.02 -3.06 -4.60
C PHE A 235 3.98 -4.22 -4.75
N PHE A 236 4.02 -5.11 -3.77
CA PHE A 236 4.88 -6.27 -3.76
C PHE A 236 4.07 -7.56 -3.88
N ARG A 237 4.67 -8.57 -4.50
CA ARG A 237 4.23 -9.96 -4.38
C ARG A 237 5.27 -10.73 -3.58
N ALA A 238 4.80 -11.53 -2.63
CA ALA A 238 5.60 -12.48 -1.87
C ALA A 238 5.07 -13.90 -2.08
N VAL A 239 5.92 -14.82 -2.50
CA VAL A 239 5.62 -16.26 -2.46
C VAL A 239 6.38 -16.85 -1.27
N LEU A 240 5.69 -17.70 -0.51
CA LEU A 240 6.22 -18.41 0.65
C LEU A 240 6.27 -19.92 0.32
N PRO A 241 7.32 -20.41 -0.38
CA PRO A 241 7.32 -21.75 -0.97
C PRO A 241 7.11 -22.88 0.05
N ASP A 242 7.59 -22.67 1.27
CA ASP A 242 7.63 -23.68 2.33
C ASP A 242 6.51 -23.53 3.36
N LEU A 243 5.60 -22.56 3.20
CA LEU A 243 4.52 -22.28 4.15
C LEU A 243 3.14 -22.60 3.54
N ASP A 244 2.22 -23.04 4.41
CA ASP A 244 0.80 -23.27 4.14
C ASP A 244 -0.06 -22.41 5.10
N GLU A 245 -1.36 -22.31 4.83
CA GLU A 245 -2.34 -21.64 5.70
C GLU A 245 -2.25 -22.15 7.14
N ARG A 246 -2.21 -23.48 7.30
CA ARG A 246 -2.21 -24.12 8.62
C ARG A 246 -1.01 -23.70 9.47
N THR A 247 0.17 -23.58 8.87
CA THR A 247 1.40 -23.16 9.54
C THR A 247 1.34 -21.70 9.95
N LEU A 248 0.87 -20.82 9.05
CA LEU A 248 0.70 -19.39 9.37
C LEU A 248 -0.31 -19.20 10.50
N ARG A 249 -1.49 -19.81 10.41
CA ARG A 249 -2.49 -19.76 11.48
C ARG A 249 -1.95 -20.27 12.82
N LEU A 250 -1.18 -21.37 12.80
CA LEU A 250 -0.53 -21.89 14.00
C LEU A 250 0.45 -20.88 14.60
N ARG A 251 1.26 -20.20 13.80
CA ARG A 251 2.15 -19.12 14.28
C ARG A 251 1.34 -18.00 14.92
N TRP A 252 0.23 -17.59 14.30
CA TRP A 252 -0.62 -16.53 14.84
C TRP A 252 -1.30 -16.87 16.18
N THR A 253 -1.48 -18.16 16.48
CA THR A 253 -1.92 -18.59 17.83
C THR A 253 -0.88 -18.31 18.91
N ARG A 254 0.41 -18.23 18.55
CA ARG A 254 1.55 -17.99 19.46
C ARG A 254 1.87 -16.51 19.63
N GLY A 255 1.16 -15.63 18.94
CA GLY A 255 1.37 -14.19 18.95
C GLY A 255 1.99 -13.69 17.65
N VAL A 256 1.63 -12.47 17.29
CA VAL A 256 2.11 -11.67 16.17
C VAL A 256 2.17 -10.24 16.70
N THR A 257 3.19 -9.47 16.32
CA THR A 257 3.42 -8.10 16.82
C THR A 257 2.15 -7.26 16.65
N ASP A 258 1.58 -7.27 15.45
CA ASP A 258 0.42 -6.43 15.09
C ASP A 258 -0.87 -7.22 14.95
N LYS A 259 -1.04 -8.25 15.78
CA LYS A 259 -2.25 -9.11 15.79
C LYS A 259 -3.56 -8.33 15.93
N TRP A 260 -3.52 -7.17 16.60
CA TRP A 260 -4.70 -6.35 16.86
C TRP A 260 -5.14 -5.53 15.63
N GLU A 261 -4.25 -5.33 14.64
CA GLU A 261 -4.54 -4.55 13.45
C GLU A 261 -5.49 -5.26 12.48
N HIS A 262 -5.61 -6.58 12.60
CA HIS A 262 -6.41 -7.41 11.71
C HIS A 262 -7.41 -8.26 12.50
N ASP A 263 -8.65 -8.33 11.99
CA ASP A 263 -9.70 -9.13 12.62
C ASP A 263 -10.02 -10.42 11.87
N ARG A 264 -9.57 -10.54 10.61
CA ARG A 264 -9.84 -11.70 9.75
C ARG A 264 -8.75 -11.89 8.69
N PHE A 265 -8.44 -13.15 8.41
CA PHE A 265 -7.60 -13.59 7.31
C PHE A 265 -8.33 -14.63 6.48
N GLU A 266 -8.35 -14.46 5.16
CA GLU A 266 -8.91 -15.41 4.20
C GLU A 266 -7.83 -15.95 3.29
N PHE A 267 -7.87 -17.26 3.07
CA PHE A 267 -6.98 -17.96 2.16
C PHE A 267 -7.83 -18.45 0.99
N VAL A 268 -7.59 -17.86 -0.17
CA VAL A 268 -8.32 -18.15 -1.41
C VAL A 268 -7.36 -18.85 -2.36
N PRO A 269 -7.76 -19.90 -3.10
CA PRO A 269 -6.87 -20.49 -4.11
C PRO A 269 -6.26 -19.42 -5.02
N ALA A 270 -4.95 -19.46 -5.26
CA ALA A 270 -4.18 -18.42 -5.95
C ALA A 270 -4.35 -18.43 -7.48
N ASP A 271 -5.38 -19.10 -7.99
CA ASP A 271 -5.75 -19.05 -9.40
C ASP A 271 -6.58 -17.79 -9.71
N PRO A 272 -6.53 -17.28 -10.96
CA PRO A 272 -7.22 -16.04 -11.31
C PRO A 272 -8.73 -16.07 -11.06
N GLU A 273 -9.44 -17.16 -11.34
CA GLU A 273 -10.90 -17.22 -11.19
C GLU A 273 -11.31 -17.13 -9.72
N SER A 274 -10.60 -17.82 -8.83
CA SER A 274 -10.86 -17.79 -7.38
C SER A 274 -10.59 -16.42 -6.77
N VAL A 275 -9.42 -15.83 -7.06
CA VAL A 275 -9.03 -14.51 -6.51
C VAL A 275 -9.92 -13.40 -7.05
N LEU A 276 -10.16 -13.35 -8.38
CA LEU A 276 -11.05 -12.34 -8.98
C LEU A 276 -12.50 -12.54 -8.53
N GLY A 277 -12.93 -13.79 -8.35
CA GLY A 277 -14.24 -14.12 -7.78
C GLY A 277 -14.40 -13.53 -6.37
N PHE A 278 -13.40 -13.70 -5.51
CA PHE A 278 -13.40 -13.11 -4.17
C PHE A 278 -13.46 -11.57 -4.20
N LEU A 279 -12.69 -10.92 -5.10
CA LEU A 279 -12.77 -9.46 -5.30
C LEU A 279 -14.18 -9.02 -5.72
N ALA A 280 -14.83 -9.78 -6.60
CA ALA A 280 -16.16 -9.46 -7.11
C ALA A 280 -17.28 -9.69 -6.09
N ASP A 281 -17.14 -10.70 -5.23
CA ASP A 281 -18.16 -11.09 -4.23
C ASP A 281 -18.26 -10.09 -3.07
N GLU A 282 -17.19 -9.36 -2.77
CA GLU A 282 -17.20 -8.33 -1.75
C GLU A 282 -17.62 -6.96 -2.33
N PRO A 283 -18.43 -6.16 -1.61
CA PRO A 283 -18.80 -4.81 -2.04
C PRO A 283 -17.58 -3.90 -2.24
N PRO A 284 -17.59 -2.97 -3.21
CA PRO A 284 -16.48 -2.05 -3.48
C PRO A 284 -16.00 -1.27 -2.24
N GLU A 285 -16.93 -0.81 -1.41
CA GLU A 285 -16.65 -0.03 -0.19
C GLU A 285 -15.95 -0.84 0.92
N ARG A 286 -15.95 -2.17 0.80
CA ARG A 286 -15.21 -3.05 1.70
C ARG A 286 -13.76 -3.24 1.30
N TRP A 287 -13.31 -2.68 0.19
CA TRP A 287 -11.91 -2.72 -0.21
C TRP A 287 -11.20 -1.42 0.16
N THR A 288 -9.97 -1.55 0.65
CA THR A 288 -9.05 -0.41 0.61
C THR A 288 -8.79 -0.02 -0.85
N PRO A 289 -8.58 1.27 -1.15
CA PRO A 289 -8.47 1.76 -2.53
C PRO A 289 -7.52 0.99 -3.43
N CYS A 290 -6.36 0.58 -2.90
CA CYS A 290 -5.28 -0.04 -3.66
C CYS A 290 -5.26 -1.58 -3.62
N ALA A 291 -5.99 -2.23 -2.71
CA ALA A 291 -5.91 -3.69 -2.56
C ALA A 291 -6.31 -4.46 -3.84
N PRO A 292 -7.42 -4.14 -4.53
CA PRO A 292 -7.78 -4.87 -5.75
C PRO A 292 -6.72 -4.77 -6.85
N ALA A 293 -6.09 -3.59 -7.02
CA ALA A 293 -5.00 -3.39 -7.98
C ALA A 293 -3.78 -4.26 -7.62
N LEU A 294 -3.37 -4.26 -6.35
CA LEU A 294 -2.27 -5.10 -5.87
C LEU A 294 -2.49 -6.59 -6.19
N PHE A 295 -3.66 -7.14 -5.85
CA PHE A 295 -3.95 -8.56 -6.08
C PHE A 295 -4.03 -8.89 -7.57
N TYR A 296 -4.56 -7.98 -8.39
CA TYR A 296 -4.57 -8.16 -9.84
C TYR A 296 -3.14 -8.24 -10.42
N LEU A 297 -2.26 -7.31 -10.04
CA LEU A 297 -0.86 -7.33 -10.48
C LEU A 297 -0.15 -8.62 -10.03
N ALA A 298 -0.44 -9.10 -8.81
CA ALA A 298 0.11 -10.35 -8.31
C ALA A 298 -0.38 -11.58 -9.10
N LEU A 299 -1.65 -11.60 -9.53
CA LEU A 299 -2.18 -12.64 -10.42
C LEU A 299 -1.49 -12.65 -11.77
N VAL A 300 -1.32 -11.47 -12.39
CA VAL A 300 -0.61 -11.32 -13.66
C VAL A 300 0.81 -11.87 -13.52
N ARG A 301 1.52 -11.49 -12.45
CA ARG A 301 2.88 -11.98 -12.22
C ARG A 301 2.94 -13.49 -12.06
N GLY A 302 2.03 -14.07 -11.27
CA GLY A 302 1.93 -15.51 -11.08
C GLY A 302 1.61 -16.26 -12.38
N ALA A 303 0.77 -15.70 -13.25
CA ALA A 303 0.47 -16.28 -14.56
C ALA A 303 1.71 -16.27 -15.47
N VAL A 304 2.43 -15.16 -15.53
CA VAL A 304 3.67 -15.01 -16.31
C VAL A 304 4.74 -16.01 -15.85
N GLN A 305 4.94 -16.17 -14.54
CA GLN A 305 5.91 -17.15 -14.01
C GLN A 305 5.53 -18.59 -14.36
N ARG A 306 4.25 -18.97 -14.23
CA ARG A 306 3.78 -20.32 -14.60
C ARG A 306 3.93 -20.60 -16.09
N ALA A 307 3.96 -19.56 -16.92
CA ALA A 307 4.18 -19.63 -18.35
C ALA A 307 5.64 -19.39 -18.76
N ASP A 308 6.60 -19.64 -17.87
CA ASP A 308 8.05 -19.52 -18.11
C ASP A 308 8.45 -18.11 -18.59
N GLU A 309 8.03 -17.10 -17.82
CA GLU A 309 8.28 -15.67 -18.08
C GLU A 309 7.64 -15.14 -19.37
N ASN A 310 6.65 -15.83 -19.95
CA ASN A 310 5.93 -15.37 -21.13
C ASN A 310 4.96 -14.20 -20.78
N PRO A 311 5.21 -12.97 -21.29
CA PRO A 311 4.36 -11.82 -20.99
C PRO A 311 2.91 -11.97 -21.43
N ALA A 312 2.64 -12.79 -22.45
CA ALA A 312 1.30 -13.01 -22.97
C ALA A 312 0.37 -13.74 -21.99
N ALA A 313 0.92 -14.39 -20.96
CA ALA A 313 0.12 -15.06 -19.92
C ALA A 313 -0.75 -14.09 -19.11
N ARG A 314 -0.51 -12.77 -19.19
CA ARG A 314 -1.46 -11.76 -18.66
C ARG A 314 -2.88 -11.94 -19.23
N PHE A 315 -3.01 -12.39 -20.48
CA PHE A 315 -4.30 -12.57 -21.14
C PHE A 315 -5.12 -13.71 -20.51
N ASP A 316 -4.47 -14.64 -19.80
CA ASP A 316 -5.18 -15.67 -19.04
C ASP A 316 -5.92 -15.07 -17.84
N VAL A 317 -5.35 -14.04 -17.20
CA VAL A 317 -6.00 -13.28 -16.12
C VAL A 317 -7.15 -12.44 -16.67
N GLU A 318 -6.95 -11.74 -17.79
CA GLU A 318 -8.00 -10.96 -18.46
C GLU A 318 -9.17 -11.87 -18.90
N THR A 319 -8.88 -13.07 -19.39
CA THR A 319 -9.91 -14.06 -19.76
C THR A 319 -10.66 -14.58 -18.53
N ALA A 320 -9.95 -14.85 -17.42
CA ALA A 320 -10.59 -15.26 -16.18
C ALA A 320 -11.50 -14.16 -15.61
N GLU A 321 -11.08 -12.89 -15.70
CA GLU A 321 -11.87 -11.74 -15.32
C GLU A 321 -13.18 -11.66 -16.10
N GLN A 322 -13.14 -11.83 -17.42
CA GLN A 322 -14.34 -11.88 -18.26
C GLN A 322 -15.30 -12.99 -17.81
N ARG A 323 -14.81 -14.20 -17.55
CA ARG A 323 -15.65 -15.31 -17.06
C ARG A 323 -16.27 -15.00 -15.69
N VAL A 324 -15.49 -14.40 -14.78
CA VAL A 324 -15.97 -13.99 -13.45
C VAL A 324 -17.07 -12.95 -13.55
N MET A 325 -16.95 -11.98 -14.47
CA MET A 325 -17.97 -10.97 -14.75
C MET A 325 -19.22 -11.59 -15.37
N GLU A 326 -19.07 -12.43 -16.40
CA GLU A 326 -20.18 -13.14 -17.05
C GLU A 326 -20.98 -13.99 -16.05
N ALA A 327 -20.29 -14.73 -15.18
CA ALA A 327 -20.92 -15.57 -14.16
C ALA A 327 -21.71 -14.77 -13.10
N ARG A 328 -21.41 -13.47 -12.94
CA ARG A 328 -22.04 -12.57 -11.96
C ARG A 328 -22.97 -11.53 -12.59
N GLY A 329 -23.03 -11.46 -13.92
CA GLY A 329 -23.81 -10.45 -14.64
C GLY A 329 -23.31 -9.03 -14.41
N LEU A 330 -21.99 -8.85 -14.32
CA LEU A 330 -21.32 -7.55 -14.13
C LEU A 330 -20.93 -6.86 -15.44
#